data_AF-A0A519QML9-F1
#
_entry.id   AF-A0A519QML9-F1
#
_cell.length_a   1.000
_cell.length_b   1.000
_cell.length_c   1.000
_cell.angle_alpha   90.00
_cell.angle_beta   90.00
_cell.angle_gamma   90.00
#
_symmetry.space_group_name_H-M   'P 1'
#
loop_
_entity.id
_entity.type
_entity.pdbx_description
1 polymer ?
#
loop_
_entity_poly.entity_id
_entity_poly.type
_entity_poly.pdbx_seq_one_letter_code
_entity_poly.pdbx_strand_id
1 'polypeptide(L)'
;MKQQIEQKVLDFFVNSHDFNGISLRNISEIFSIDYRQSIDIIKELVSEDKISIQSSTNPHIIGMQHYPKQSQLDILEQAKDITVTYREFLNTRIAVENTEYPICLYPSMQLLSEKRNVENYGYAYYSKRLALGEPQLKPIFFDVEVLARYYNDPRFEFQFEDYSGRIYCKYDEQENPMLRDEDDIYLKTFGLGFDKENNRLAVVFLRYLHNLTPEHQIYWKGKERTDDCKVLEEYYQNAILGNWTFSYSLFSAFLGELKCLNDLSKHIFKINLFHESFEDEKRPSEFTFFFIPTLKNYHDFIHVLDKMISENINKSFFKNKIELFTLTEENGINIKENKGTLRLLEEWLTSIFNVKGDGSVAGIIKPFKNVRSERQTPAHKVKENVYDKTLIDKQKETISNVYNSMRQLRNIFSLHPKAKDFEIPDWLENGKLTNL
;
A
#
# COMPACT_ATOMS: atom_id res chain seq x y z
N MET A 1 -0.52 -39.25 -28.89
CA MET A 1 -1.29 -38.03 -28.51
C MET A 1 -0.92 -37.53 -27.11
N LYS A 2 -1.16 -38.29 -26.04
CA LYS A 2 -0.86 -37.89 -24.64
C LYS A 2 0.51 -37.24 -24.42
N GLN A 3 1.59 -37.91 -24.83
CA GLN A 3 2.97 -37.38 -24.72
C GLN A 3 3.19 -36.09 -25.53
N GLN A 4 2.53 -35.94 -26.69
CA GLN A 4 2.65 -34.74 -27.52
C GLN A 4 1.97 -33.54 -26.85
N ILE A 5 0.82 -33.76 -26.22
CA ILE A 5 0.11 -32.73 -25.44
C ILE A 5 0.94 -32.34 -24.21
N GLU A 6 1.44 -33.31 -23.44
CA GLU A 6 2.33 -33.07 -22.29
C GLU A 6 3.52 -32.19 -22.70
N GLN A 7 4.22 -32.57 -23.76
CA GLN A 7 5.37 -31.80 -24.24
C GLN A 7 4.97 -30.40 -24.70
N LYS A 8 3.84 -30.25 -25.40
CA LYS A 8 3.37 -28.94 -25.86
C LYS A 8 3.03 -28.00 -24.71
N VAL A 9 2.40 -28.51 -23.66
CA VAL A 9 2.07 -27.75 -22.45
C VAL A 9 3.36 -27.34 -21.71
N LEU A 10 4.32 -28.25 -21.61
CA LEU A 10 5.66 -27.96 -21.05
C LEU A 10 6.38 -26.86 -21.83
N ASP A 11 6.49 -27.01 -23.15
CA ASP A 11 7.20 -26.06 -24.01
C ASP A 11 6.54 -24.69 -23.98
N PHE A 12 5.21 -24.63 -23.98
CA PHE A 12 4.49 -23.36 -23.88
C PHE A 12 4.80 -22.63 -22.57
N PHE A 13 4.75 -23.35 -21.45
CA PHE A 13 5.00 -22.78 -20.13
C PHE A 13 6.48 -22.36 -19.94
N VAL A 14 7.42 -23.16 -20.42
CA VAL A 14 8.87 -22.85 -20.33
C VAL A 14 9.24 -21.62 -21.17
N ASN A 15 8.63 -21.46 -22.34
CA ASN A 15 8.86 -20.31 -23.22
C ASN A 15 8.03 -19.07 -22.84
N SER A 16 7.10 -19.19 -21.88
CA SER A 16 6.31 -18.05 -21.42
C SER A 16 7.14 -17.18 -20.48
N HIS A 17 7.30 -15.91 -20.84
CA HIS A 17 7.93 -14.91 -19.96
C HIS A 17 7.21 -14.80 -18.60
N ASP A 18 5.87 -14.75 -18.62
CA ASP A 18 5.03 -14.58 -17.43
C ASP A 18 4.54 -15.92 -16.81
N PHE A 19 5.13 -17.06 -17.19
CA PHE A 19 4.71 -18.38 -16.69
C PHE A 19 3.21 -18.67 -16.92
N ASN A 20 2.69 -18.32 -18.10
CA ASN A 20 1.29 -18.47 -18.45
C ASN A 20 0.95 -19.88 -18.93
N GLY A 21 -0.30 -20.29 -18.69
CA GLY A 21 -0.85 -21.55 -19.19
C GLY A 21 -1.38 -21.44 -20.62
N ILE A 22 -1.40 -22.57 -21.32
CA ILE A 22 -2.00 -22.70 -22.65
C ILE A 22 -3.48 -23.08 -22.52
N SER A 23 -4.36 -22.47 -23.31
CA SER A 23 -5.79 -22.81 -23.25
C SER A 23 -6.03 -24.26 -23.71
N LEU A 24 -7.00 -24.93 -23.08
CA LEU A 24 -7.41 -26.27 -23.47
C LEU A 24 -7.92 -26.30 -24.92
N ARG A 25 -8.64 -25.26 -25.35
CA ARG A 25 -9.13 -25.13 -26.73
C ARG A 25 -7.99 -25.05 -27.73
N ASN A 26 -6.93 -24.29 -27.42
CA ASN A 26 -5.75 -24.22 -28.29
C ASN A 26 -5.11 -25.60 -28.45
N ILE A 27 -5.09 -26.44 -27.40
CA ILE A 27 -4.62 -27.83 -27.53
C ILE A 27 -5.50 -28.62 -28.51
N SER A 28 -6.82 -28.52 -28.39
CA SER A 28 -7.74 -29.20 -29.31
C SER A 28 -7.51 -28.80 -30.76
N GLU A 29 -7.33 -27.50 -31.01
CA GLU A 29 -7.09 -26.94 -32.35
C GLU A 29 -5.72 -27.35 -32.91
N ILE A 30 -4.65 -27.18 -32.14
CA ILE A 30 -3.27 -27.49 -32.54
C ILE A 30 -3.13 -28.96 -32.96
N PHE A 31 -3.77 -29.87 -32.24
CA PHE A 31 -3.71 -31.30 -32.53
C PHE A 31 -4.88 -31.81 -33.37
N SER A 32 -5.80 -30.93 -33.77
CA SER A 32 -7.00 -31.28 -34.56
C SER A 32 -7.79 -32.44 -33.95
N ILE A 33 -7.97 -32.41 -32.63
CA ILE A 33 -8.73 -33.41 -31.85
C ILE A 33 -10.03 -32.78 -31.34
N ASP A 34 -11.09 -33.61 -31.27
CA ASP A 34 -12.36 -33.16 -30.71
C ASP A 34 -12.19 -32.66 -29.26
N TYR A 35 -12.98 -31.65 -28.87
CA TYR A 35 -12.85 -31.02 -27.56
C TYR A 35 -13.15 -31.99 -26.41
N ARG A 36 -14.17 -32.86 -26.54
CA ARG A 36 -14.48 -33.86 -25.51
C ARG A 36 -13.39 -34.92 -25.44
N GLN A 37 -12.87 -35.35 -26.58
CA GLN A 37 -11.72 -36.27 -26.63
C GLN A 37 -10.46 -35.65 -26.00
N SER A 38 -10.23 -34.35 -26.23
CA SER A 38 -9.13 -33.60 -25.60
C SER A 38 -9.26 -33.63 -24.09
N ILE A 39 -10.46 -33.35 -23.57
CA ILE A 39 -10.77 -33.40 -22.14
C ILE A 39 -10.45 -34.77 -21.56
N ASP A 40 -10.86 -35.87 -22.20
CA ASP A 40 -10.60 -37.22 -21.70
C ASP A 40 -9.08 -37.49 -21.58
N ILE A 41 -8.29 -37.08 -22.58
CA ILE A 41 -6.83 -37.21 -22.53
C ILE A 41 -6.23 -36.34 -21.41
N ILE A 42 -6.71 -35.11 -21.23
CA ILE A 42 -6.23 -34.23 -20.15
C ILE A 42 -6.59 -34.80 -18.77
N LYS A 43 -7.77 -35.40 -18.59
CA LYS A 43 -8.16 -36.06 -17.33
C LYS A 43 -7.18 -37.17 -16.95
N GLU A 44 -6.72 -37.95 -17.93
CA GLU A 44 -5.68 -38.95 -17.67
C GLU A 44 -4.35 -38.31 -17.26
N LEU A 45 -3.92 -37.23 -17.94
CA LEU A 45 -2.68 -36.51 -17.61
C LEU A 45 -2.72 -35.85 -16.23
N VAL A 46 -3.89 -35.35 -15.81
CA VAL A 46 -4.14 -34.84 -14.45
C VAL A 46 -4.10 -35.98 -13.44
N SER A 47 -4.68 -37.14 -13.78
CA SER A 47 -4.67 -38.32 -12.91
C SER A 47 -3.25 -38.81 -12.64
N GLU A 48 -2.40 -38.78 -13.67
CA GLU A 48 -0.97 -39.14 -13.62
C GLU A 48 -0.05 -38.06 -13.06
N ASP A 49 -0.60 -36.91 -12.62
CA ASP A 49 0.16 -35.77 -12.12
C ASP A 49 1.22 -35.24 -13.10
N LYS A 50 0.89 -35.22 -14.40
CA LYS A 50 1.73 -34.64 -15.47
C LYS A 50 1.26 -33.25 -15.87
N ILE A 51 -0.04 -33.00 -15.82
CA ILE A 51 -0.67 -31.71 -16.10
C ILE A 51 -1.52 -31.29 -14.91
N SER A 52 -1.62 -29.99 -14.68
CA SER A 52 -2.62 -29.37 -13.84
C SER A 52 -3.44 -28.35 -14.63
N ILE A 53 -4.63 -28.02 -14.16
CA ILE A 53 -5.49 -27.03 -14.79
C ILE A 53 -5.81 -25.85 -13.88
N GLN A 54 -6.12 -24.72 -14.50
CA GLN A 54 -6.73 -23.55 -13.87
C GLN A 54 -8.01 -23.19 -14.63
N SER A 55 -9.03 -22.76 -13.89
CA SER A 55 -10.33 -22.34 -14.40
C SER A 55 -10.89 -21.27 -13.47
N SER A 56 -10.70 -20.01 -13.86
CA SER A 56 -11.04 -18.83 -13.07
C SER A 56 -11.30 -17.65 -14.00
N THR A 57 -11.52 -16.45 -13.45
CA THR A 57 -11.65 -15.21 -14.24
C THR A 57 -10.40 -14.89 -15.05
N ASN A 58 -9.22 -15.35 -14.61
CA ASN A 58 -7.99 -15.32 -15.38
C ASN A 58 -7.27 -16.68 -15.27
N PRO A 59 -7.60 -17.66 -16.12
CA PRO A 59 -7.01 -18.99 -16.04
C PRO A 59 -5.58 -19.04 -16.59
N HIS A 60 -5.11 -17.98 -17.26
CA HIS A 60 -3.75 -17.88 -17.80
C HIS A 60 -2.67 -17.69 -16.74
N ILE A 61 -3.06 -17.55 -15.47
CA ILE A 61 -2.14 -17.65 -14.34
C ILE A 61 -2.54 -18.81 -13.42
N ILE A 62 -1.55 -19.39 -12.73
CA ILE A 62 -1.82 -20.20 -11.53
C ILE A 62 -2.13 -19.19 -10.42
N GLY A 63 -3.39 -19.14 -9.96
CA GLY A 63 -3.87 -18.09 -9.06
C GLY A 63 -3.26 -18.14 -7.65
N MET A 64 -4.10 -18.34 -6.64
CA MET A 64 -3.66 -18.44 -5.24
C MET A 64 -3.10 -19.82 -4.90
N GLN A 65 -3.59 -20.86 -5.57
CA GLN A 65 -3.25 -22.24 -5.30
C GLN A 65 -3.48 -23.12 -6.53
N HIS A 66 -2.87 -24.29 -6.52
CA HIS A 66 -3.28 -25.40 -7.39
C HIS A 66 -4.59 -25.99 -6.88
N TYR A 67 -5.50 -26.35 -7.78
CA TYR A 67 -6.71 -27.04 -7.39
C TYR A 67 -6.42 -28.48 -6.97
N PRO A 68 -7.15 -29.03 -5.98
CA PRO A 68 -7.09 -30.46 -5.69
C PRO A 68 -7.38 -31.29 -6.94
N LYS A 69 -6.70 -32.44 -7.08
CA LYS A 69 -6.82 -33.32 -8.25
C LYS A 69 -8.28 -33.65 -8.58
N GLN A 70 -9.09 -33.99 -7.58
CA GLN A 70 -10.50 -34.31 -7.81
C GLN A 70 -11.28 -33.12 -8.38
N SER A 71 -11.10 -31.91 -7.83
CA SER A 71 -11.74 -30.70 -8.33
C SER A 71 -11.36 -30.41 -9.78
N GLN A 72 -10.10 -30.66 -10.17
CA GLN A 72 -9.65 -30.54 -11.55
C GLN A 72 -10.40 -31.51 -12.48
N LEU A 73 -10.56 -32.77 -12.07
CA LEU A 73 -11.28 -33.79 -12.84
C LEU A 73 -12.76 -33.46 -12.99
N ASP A 74 -13.39 -32.92 -11.94
CA ASP A 74 -14.81 -32.52 -11.95
C ASP A 74 -15.04 -31.33 -12.88
N ILE A 75 -14.16 -30.31 -12.85
CA ILE A 75 -14.19 -29.16 -13.76
C ILE A 75 -14.05 -29.63 -15.21
N LEU A 76 -13.11 -30.55 -15.48
CA LEU A 76 -12.92 -31.11 -16.82
C LEU A 76 -14.15 -31.86 -17.31
N GLU A 77 -14.81 -32.63 -16.45
CA GLU A 77 -16.03 -33.35 -16.85
C GLU A 77 -17.16 -32.39 -17.19
N GLN A 78 -17.38 -31.36 -16.37
CA GLN A 78 -18.38 -30.32 -16.63
C GLN A 78 -18.08 -29.53 -17.92
N ALA A 79 -16.79 -29.35 -18.23
CA ALA A 79 -16.36 -28.60 -19.41
C ALA A 79 -16.75 -29.26 -20.74
N LYS A 80 -17.08 -30.56 -20.76
CA LYS A 80 -17.50 -31.27 -21.99
C LYS A 80 -18.73 -30.66 -22.66
N ASP A 81 -19.55 -29.97 -21.88
CA ASP A 81 -20.78 -29.33 -22.35
C ASP A 81 -20.57 -27.87 -22.80
N ILE A 82 -19.34 -27.33 -22.69
CA ILE A 82 -19.03 -25.97 -23.16
C ILE A 82 -19.09 -25.91 -24.68
N THR A 83 -19.98 -25.06 -25.18
CA THR A 83 -20.16 -24.78 -26.60
C THR A 83 -19.46 -23.49 -27.01
N VAL A 84 -19.20 -23.35 -28.31
CA VAL A 84 -18.60 -22.15 -28.91
C VAL A 84 -19.61 -21.47 -29.81
N THR A 85 -19.77 -20.17 -29.65
CA THR A 85 -20.51 -19.31 -30.58
C THR A 85 -19.55 -18.44 -31.36
N TYR A 86 -19.88 -18.15 -32.60
CA TYR A 86 -19.07 -17.28 -33.44
C TYR A 86 -19.78 -15.95 -33.64
N ARG A 87 -19.05 -14.86 -33.45
CA ARG A 87 -19.51 -13.51 -33.73
C ARG A 87 -18.60 -12.87 -34.76
N GLU A 88 -19.19 -12.26 -35.78
CA GLU A 88 -18.43 -11.44 -36.73
C GLU A 88 -18.38 -10.01 -36.21
N PHE A 89 -17.18 -9.43 -36.21
CA PHE A 89 -16.95 -8.05 -35.85
C PHE A 89 -15.84 -7.47 -36.74
N LEU A 90 -16.18 -6.46 -37.55
CA LEU A 90 -15.22 -5.72 -38.40
C LEU A 90 -14.23 -6.63 -39.15
N ASN A 91 -14.74 -7.57 -39.95
CA ASN A 91 -13.96 -8.56 -40.72
C ASN A 91 -13.14 -9.55 -39.88
N THR A 92 -13.37 -9.62 -38.57
CA THR A 92 -12.77 -10.60 -37.66
C THR A 92 -13.86 -11.54 -37.15
N ARG A 93 -13.59 -12.85 -37.17
CA ARG A 93 -14.45 -13.86 -36.56
C ARG A 93 -13.95 -14.15 -35.15
N ILE A 94 -14.77 -13.84 -34.16
CA ILE A 94 -14.49 -14.06 -32.74
C ILE A 94 -15.19 -15.34 -32.31
N ALA A 95 -14.43 -16.31 -31.82
CA ALA A 95 -14.96 -17.49 -31.14
C ALA A 95 -15.15 -17.15 -29.66
N VAL A 96 -16.35 -17.39 -29.14
CA VAL A 96 -16.70 -17.15 -27.73
C VAL A 96 -17.18 -18.46 -27.13
N GLU A 97 -16.44 -18.93 -26.14
CA GLU A 97 -16.85 -20.08 -25.34
C GLU A 97 -18.00 -19.67 -24.41
N ASN A 98 -19.05 -20.47 -24.34
CA ASN A 98 -20.18 -20.23 -23.46
C ASN A 98 -19.85 -20.68 -22.02
N THR A 99 -18.83 -20.06 -21.43
CA THR A 99 -18.39 -20.28 -20.05
C THR A 99 -17.88 -18.96 -19.46
N GLU A 100 -18.11 -18.77 -18.16
CA GLU A 100 -17.49 -17.69 -17.40
C GLU A 100 -16.02 -18.00 -17.07
N TYR A 101 -15.67 -19.28 -16.99
CA TYR A 101 -14.36 -19.77 -16.54
C TYR A 101 -13.75 -20.70 -17.60
N PRO A 102 -12.93 -20.16 -18.52
CA PRO A 102 -12.21 -20.98 -19.48
C PRO A 102 -11.09 -21.77 -18.80
N ILE A 103 -10.61 -22.83 -19.46
CA ILE A 103 -9.60 -23.74 -18.89
C ILE A 103 -8.24 -23.52 -19.55
N CYS A 104 -7.22 -23.33 -18.72
CA CYS A 104 -5.82 -23.38 -19.13
C CYS A 104 -5.07 -24.52 -18.46
N LEU A 105 -4.09 -25.03 -19.18
CA LEU A 105 -3.27 -26.17 -18.81
C LEU A 105 -1.87 -25.71 -18.44
N TYR A 106 -1.32 -26.36 -17.42
CA TYR A 106 0.03 -26.16 -16.92
C TYR A 106 0.71 -27.51 -16.75
N PRO A 107 2.03 -27.59 -16.91
CA PRO A 107 2.79 -28.72 -16.39
C PRO A 107 2.54 -28.82 -14.87
N SER A 108 2.46 -30.04 -14.34
CA SER A 108 2.43 -30.21 -12.88
C SER A 108 3.76 -29.76 -12.26
N MET A 109 3.73 -29.40 -10.98
CA MET A 109 4.97 -29.08 -10.25
C MET A 109 5.94 -30.27 -10.23
N GLN A 110 5.42 -31.51 -10.18
CA GLN A 110 6.23 -32.71 -10.28
C GLN A 110 6.96 -32.78 -11.64
N LEU A 111 6.23 -32.59 -12.74
CA LEU A 111 6.80 -32.62 -14.09
C LEU A 111 7.87 -31.53 -14.28
N LEU A 112 7.61 -30.32 -13.76
CA LEU A 112 8.58 -29.22 -13.82
C LEU A 112 9.84 -29.52 -13.03
N SER A 113 9.72 -30.10 -11.84
CA SER A 113 10.86 -30.49 -11.01
C SER A 113 11.73 -31.56 -11.68
N GLU A 114 11.12 -32.44 -12.47
CA GLU A 114 11.81 -33.51 -13.20
C GLU A 114 12.47 -33.02 -14.51
N LYS A 115 11.78 -32.16 -15.28
CA LYS A 115 12.17 -31.84 -16.67
C LYS A 115 12.68 -30.43 -16.90
N ARG A 116 12.40 -29.45 -16.04
CA ARG A 116 12.79 -28.06 -16.28
C ARG A 116 14.17 -27.77 -15.70
N ASN A 117 15.12 -27.40 -16.57
CA ASN A 117 16.37 -26.81 -16.10
C ASN A 117 16.12 -25.36 -15.61
N VAL A 118 16.49 -25.07 -14.37
CA VAL A 118 16.37 -23.75 -13.73
C VAL A 118 17.72 -23.09 -13.42
N GLU A 119 18.83 -23.66 -13.91
CA GLU A 119 20.18 -23.11 -13.73
C GLU A 119 20.31 -21.70 -14.30
N ASN A 120 19.66 -21.44 -15.44
CA ASN A 120 19.67 -20.13 -16.11
C ASN A 120 19.09 -18.99 -15.25
N TYR A 121 18.31 -19.30 -14.21
CA TYR A 121 17.81 -18.29 -13.27
C TYR A 121 18.86 -17.86 -12.23
N GLY A 122 20.04 -18.48 -12.18
CA GLY A 122 21.13 -18.06 -11.30
C GLY A 122 20.71 -17.97 -9.84
N TYR A 123 20.74 -16.78 -9.24
CA TYR A 123 20.30 -16.54 -7.86
C TYR A 123 18.90 -15.93 -7.74
N ALA A 124 18.15 -15.78 -8.84
CA ALA A 124 16.80 -15.23 -8.87
C ALA A 124 15.78 -16.18 -8.22
N TYR A 125 15.72 -16.13 -6.88
CA TYR A 125 15.00 -17.09 -6.06
C TYR A 125 13.51 -17.19 -6.35
N TYR A 126 12.81 -16.06 -6.46
CA TYR A 126 11.37 -16.01 -6.73
C TYR A 126 11.05 -16.37 -8.18
N SER A 127 11.94 -16.05 -9.11
CA SER A 127 11.83 -16.50 -10.51
C SER A 127 11.89 -18.02 -10.62
N LYS A 128 12.78 -18.67 -9.88
CA LYS A 128 12.86 -20.15 -9.82
C LYS A 128 11.59 -20.77 -9.28
N ARG A 129 10.98 -20.16 -8.26
CA ARG A 129 9.72 -20.61 -7.67
C ARG A 129 8.59 -20.62 -8.70
N LEU A 130 8.42 -19.54 -9.47
CA LEU A 130 7.45 -19.49 -10.56
C LEU A 130 7.79 -20.45 -11.70
N ALA A 131 9.08 -20.59 -12.03
CA ALA A 131 9.56 -21.53 -13.03
C ALA A 131 9.18 -23.00 -12.69
N LEU A 132 9.12 -23.32 -11.40
CA LEU A 132 8.70 -24.63 -10.89
C LEU A 132 7.19 -24.75 -10.67
N GLY A 133 6.41 -23.76 -11.12
CA GLY A 133 4.95 -23.81 -11.12
C GLY A 133 4.31 -23.40 -9.81
N GLU A 134 4.99 -22.64 -8.94
CA GLU A 134 4.36 -22.10 -7.75
C GLU A 134 3.27 -21.05 -8.11
N PRO A 135 2.16 -20.96 -7.36
CA PRO A 135 1.08 -20.02 -7.67
C PRO A 135 1.55 -18.56 -7.72
N GLN A 136 1.18 -17.87 -8.80
CA GLN A 136 1.64 -16.52 -9.11
C GLN A 136 1.14 -15.47 -8.11
N LEU A 137 -0.07 -15.66 -7.57
CA LEU A 137 -0.67 -14.74 -6.61
C LEU A 137 -0.46 -15.18 -5.16
N LYS A 138 0.44 -16.13 -4.90
CA LYS A 138 0.77 -16.50 -3.53
C LYS A 138 1.36 -15.28 -2.79
N PRO A 139 0.80 -14.87 -1.64
CA PRO A 139 1.37 -13.80 -0.83
C PRO A 139 2.65 -14.30 -0.15
N ILE A 140 3.72 -13.52 -0.29
CA ILE A 140 4.99 -13.73 0.39
C ILE A 140 5.17 -12.60 1.40
N PHE A 141 5.55 -12.96 2.62
CA PHE A 141 5.63 -12.05 3.76
C PHE A 141 7.08 -11.74 4.10
N PHE A 142 7.33 -10.51 4.53
CA PHE A 142 8.66 -10.01 4.83
C PHE A 142 8.66 -9.13 6.07
N ASP A 143 9.76 -9.12 6.81
CA ASP A 143 10.00 -8.04 7.78
C ASP A 143 9.86 -6.69 7.06
N VAL A 144 9.06 -5.78 7.63
CA VAL A 144 8.73 -4.48 6.99
C VAL A 144 9.97 -3.62 6.68
N GLU A 145 11.08 -3.87 7.38
CA GLU A 145 12.39 -3.25 7.16
C GLU A 145 12.95 -3.47 5.75
N VAL A 146 12.50 -4.50 5.02
CA VAL A 146 12.91 -4.75 3.62
C VAL A 146 12.63 -3.54 2.72
N LEU A 147 11.60 -2.76 3.05
CA LEU A 147 11.20 -1.57 2.30
C LEU A 147 12.13 -0.38 2.55
N ALA A 148 12.85 -0.38 3.67
CA ALA A 148 13.64 0.76 4.11
C ALA A 148 14.81 1.10 3.17
N ARG A 149 15.37 0.10 2.47
CA ARG A 149 16.42 0.35 1.47
C ARG A 149 15.92 1.27 0.36
N TYR A 150 14.68 1.08 -0.08
CA TYR A 150 14.06 1.85 -1.15
C TYR A 150 13.55 3.19 -0.65
N TYR A 151 12.93 3.21 0.53
CA TYR A 151 12.42 4.44 1.15
C TYR A 151 13.54 5.47 1.43
N ASN A 152 14.73 5.03 1.85
CA ASN A 152 15.82 5.92 2.23
C ASN A 152 16.73 6.35 1.06
N ASP A 153 16.61 5.72 -0.10
CA ASP A 153 17.46 6.01 -1.26
C ASP A 153 16.68 6.85 -2.28
N PRO A 154 17.01 8.15 -2.44
CA PRO A 154 16.23 9.09 -3.24
C PRO A 154 16.22 8.79 -4.74
N ARG A 155 17.06 7.86 -5.20
CA ARG A 155 17.11 7.36 -6.58
C ARG A 155 15.99 6.38 -6.89
N PHE A 156 15.33 5.84 -5.86
CA PHE A 156 14.05 5.18 -6.04
C PHE A 156 12.92 6.18 -5.87
N GLU A 157 11.84 5.94 -6.58
CA GLU A 157 10.56 6.52 -6.25
C GLU A 157 9.77 5.51 -5.44
N PHE A 158 9.64 5.85 -4.16
CA PHE A 158 8.94 5.04 -3.18
C PHE A 158 7.61 5.72 -2.87
N GLN A 159 6.52 5.09 -3.27
CA GLN A 159 5.18 5.58 -2.97
C GLN A 159 4.49 4.62 -2.04
N PHE A 160 3.92 5.15 -0.96
CA PHE A 160 3.21 4.36 0.03
C PHE A 160 2.08 5.17 0.64
N GLU A 161 0.86 4.66 0.51
CA GLU A 161 -0.35 5.28 1.00
C GLU A 161 -1.17 4.26 1.79
N ASP A 162 -1.39 4.61 3.07
CA ASP A 162 -2.14 3.86 4.07
C ASP A 162 -1.62 2.43 4.32
N TYR A 163 -1.84 1.53 3.36
CA TYR A 163 -1.51 0.12 3.46
C TYR A 163 -0.88 -0.48 2.20
N SER A 164 -0.76 0.29 1.11
CA SER A 164 -0.23 -0.20 -0.16
C SER A 164 0.74 0.78 -0.78
N GLY A 165 1.65 0.26 -1.61
CA GLY A 165 2.66 1.07 -2.25
C GLY A 165 3.26 0.43 -3.48
N ARG A 166 4.15 1.18 -4.13
CA ARG A 166 4.90 0.78 -5.32
C ARG A 166 6.33 1.31 -5.24
N ILE A 167 7.24 0.62 -5.93
CA ILE A 167 8.66 0.97 -5.96
C ILE A 167 9.14 0.93 -7.41
N TYR A 168 9.82 1.99 -7.84
CA TYR A 168 10.46 2.05 -9.15
C TYR A 168 11.77 2.81 -9.10
N CYS A 169 12.65 2.54 -10.06
CA CYS A 169 13.82 3.37 -10.32
C CYS A 169 13.38 4.72 -10.89
N LYS A 170 14.03 5.81 -10.46
CA LYS A 170 13.89 7.10 -11.15
C LYS A 170 14.77 7.12 -12.39
N TYR A 171 14.25 7.77 -13.42
CA TYR A 171 14.97 8.04 -14.66
C TYR A 171 15.33 9.53 -14.72
N ASP A 172 16.45 9.86 -15.34
CA ASP A 172 16.82 11.25 -15.61
C ASP A 172 15.96 11.85 -16.75
N GLU A 173 16.18 13.12 -17.06
CA GLU A 173 15.44 13.83 -18.13
C GLU A 173 15.66 13.23 -19.53
N GLN A 174 16.66 12.36 -19.69
CA GLN A 174 16.98 11.65 -20.93
C GLN A 174 16.53 10.18 -20.91
N GLU A 175 15.67 9.81 -19.97
CA GLU A 175 15.16 8.44 -19.77
C GLU A 175 16.24 7.39 -19.46
N ASN A 176 17.40 7.81 -18.92
CA ASN A 176 18.39 6.86 -18.40
C ASN A 176 18.11 6.55 -16.93
N PRO A 177 18.22 5.29 -16.49
CA PRO A 177 18.03 4.95 -15.08
C PRO A 177 19.08 5.68 -14.22
N MET A 178 18.65 6.28 -13.12
CA MET A 178 19.55 6.91 -12.14
C MET A 178 20.39 5.89 -11.35
N LEU A 179 20.07 4.61 -11.52
CA LEU A 179 20.71 3.46 -10.90
C LEU A 179 21.39 2.60 -11.96
N ARG A 180 22.25 1.69 -11.50
CA ARG A 180 22.84 0.67 -12.37
C ARG A 180 21.75 -0.33 -12.78
N ASP A 181 21.97 -1.04 -13.88
CA ASP A 181 21.03 -2.05 -14.40
C ASP A 181 20.65 -3.09 -13.34
N GLU A 182 21.55 -3.46 -12.41
CA GLU A 182 21.24 -4.44 -11.35
C GLU A 182 20.28 -3.91 -10.28
N ASP A 183 20.09 -2.60 -10.22
CA ASP A 183 19.21 -1.90 -9.29
C ASP A 183 17.97 -1.31 -10.03
N ASP A 184 17.83 -1.53 -11.35
CA ASP A 184 16.64 -1.16 -12.12
C ASP A 184 15.52 -2.16 -11.85
N ILE A 185 14.61 -1.78 -10.95
CA ILE A 185 13.52 -2.63 -10.50
C ILE A 185 12.16 -1.97 -10.67
N TYR A 186 11.17 -2.81 -10.93
CA TYR A 186 9.77 -2.43 -10.93
C TYR A 186 8.95 -3.35 -10.02
N LEU A 187 8.63 -2.86 -8.82
CA LEU A 187 7.71 -3.52 -7.93
C LEU A 187 6.34 -2.83 -8.02
N LYS A 188 5.49 -3.39 -8.89
CA LYS A 188 4.16 -2.83 -9.22
C LYS A 188 3.30 -2.56 -7.99
N THR A 189 3.32 -3.46 -7.02
CA THR A 189 2.53 -3.34 -5.79
C THR A 189 3.17 -4.13 -4.66
N PHE A 190 3.15 -3.54 -3.48
CA PHE A 190 3.31 -4.22 -2.20
C PHE A 190 2.23 -3.71 -1.23
N GLY A 191 1.97 -4.46 -0.18
CA GLY A 191 1.03 -4.06 0.85
C GLY A 191 1.47 -4.45 2.25
N LEU A 192 0.58 -4.22 3.20
CA LEU A 192 0.76 -4.61 4.58
C LEU A 192 0.18 -5.99 4.87
N GLY A 193 0.83 -6.67 5.82
CA GLY A 193 0.33 -7.85 6.49
C GLY A 193 0.73 -7.81 7.96
N PHE A 194 0.25 -8.80 8.71
CA PHE A 194 0.48 -8.89 10.14
C PHE A 194 0.79 -10.32 10.54
N ASP A 195 1.71 -10.48 11.50
CA ASP A 195 1.93 -11.75 12.19
C ASP A 195 0.91 -11.96 13.33
N LYS A 196 1.04 -13.06 14.07
CA LYS A 196 0.18 -13.39 15.23
C LYS A 196 0.23 -12.36 16.35
N GLU A 197 1.34 -11.64 16.48
CA GLU A 197 1.56 -10.60 17.50
C GLU A 197 1.11 -9.22 17.02
N ASN A 198 0.53 -9.15 15.81
CA ASN A 198 0.11 -7.92 15.14
C ASN A 198 1.28 -6.98 14.79
N ASN A 199 2.50 -7.53 14.63
CA ASN A 199 3.62 -6.79 14.06
C ASN A 199 3.39 -6.61 12.56
N ARG A 200 3.73 -5.42 12.05
CA ARG A 200 3.63 -5.11 10.62
C ARG A 200 4.66 -5.87 9.80
N LEU A 201 4.19 -6.39 8.68
CA LEU A 201 4.98 -7.06 7.65
C LEU A 201 4.74 -6.39 6.30
N ALA A 202 5.72 -6.47 5.41
CA ALA A 202 5.52 -6.19 4.01
C ALA A 202 5.01 -7.46 3.30
N VAL A 203 4.06 -7.32 2.39
CA VAL A 203 3.48 -8.42 1.61
C VAL A 203 3.58 -8.12 0.13
N VAL A 204 4.09 -9.10 -0.62
CA VAL A 204 4.20 -9.03 -2.08
C VAL A 204 3.72 -10.34 -2.68
N PHE A 205 2.94 -10.28 -3.75
CA PHE A 205 2.56 -11.48 -4.50
C PHE A 205 3.74 -11.97 -5.34
N LEU A 206 3.93 -13.29 -5.38
CA LEU A 206 5.11 -13.93 -5.97
C LEU A 206 5.42 -13.45 -7.41
N ARG A 207 4.40 -13.25 -8.24
CA ARG A 207 4.50 -12.67 -9.58
C ARG A 207 5.27 -11.35 -9.62
N TYR A 208 5.11 -10.49 -8.63
CA TYR A 208 5.78 -9.18 -8.62
C TYR A 208 7.22 -9.25 -8.12
N LEU A 209 7.54 -10.24 -7.27
CA LEU A 209 8.92 -10.49 -6.83
C LEU A 209 9.81 -11.02 -7.97
N HIS A 210 9.21 -11.68 -8.96
CA HIS A 210 9.94 -12.13 -10.16
C HIS A 210 10.54 -10.98 -10.96
N ASN A 211 9.89 -9.81 -10.96
CA ASN A 211 10.35 -8.62 -11.70
C ASN A 211 11.51 -7.90 -11.02
N LEU A 212 11.90 -8.32 -9.81
CA LEU A 212 13.10 -7.82 -9.17
C LEU A 212 14.34 -8.46 -9.79
N THR A 213 15.45 -7.72 -9.84
CA THR A 213 16.75 -8.30 -10.22
C THR A 213 17.17 -9.43 -9.27
N PRO A 214 18.02 -10.37 -9.70
CA PRO A 214 18.47 -11.49 -8.85
C PRO A 214 19.01 -11.04 -7.48
N GLU A 215 19.76 -9.94 -7.44
CA GLU A 215 20.34 -9.32 -6.25
C GLU A 215 19.25 -8.85 -5.29
N HIS A 216 18.22 -8.20 -5.81
CA HIS A 216 17.07 -7.76 -5.03
C HIS A 216 16.26 -8.96 -4.54
N GLN A 217 16.04 -9.99 -5.35
CA GLN A 217 15.35 -11.21 -4.91
C GLN A 217 16.07 -11.87 -3.72
N ILE A 218 17.41 -11.91 -3.72
CA ILE A 218 18.18 -12.43 -2.60
C ILE A 218 18.08 -11.53 -1.36
N TYR A 219 18.11 -10.21 -1.53
CA TYR A 219 17.91 -9.27 -0.43
C TYR A 219 16.54 -9.46 0.23
N TRP A 220 15.46 -9.53 -0.57
CA TRP A 220 14.11 -9.79 -0.08
C TRP A 220 14.01 -11.15 0.62
N LYS A 221 14.60 -12.19 0.04
CA LYS A 221 14.66 -13.53 0.67
C LYS A 221 15.29 -13.51 2.06
N GLY A 222 16.31 -12.70 2.27
CA GLY A 222 16.95 -12.52 3.58
C GLY A 222 16.04 -11.94 4.66
N LYS A 223 14.87 -11.40 4.28
CA LYS A 223 13.85 -10.81 5.16
C LYS A 223 12.52 -11.59 5.11
N GLU A 224 12.46 -12.73 4.42
CA GLU A 224 11.23 -13.52 4.26
C GLU A 224 10.77 -14.12 5.60
N ARG A 225 9.46 -14.07 5.85
CA ARG A 225 8.79 -14.63 7.04
C ARG A 225 7.88 -15.76 6.64
N THR A 226 7.95 -16.85 7.39
CA THR A 226 7.17 -18.08 7.14
C THR A 226 6.19 -18.42 8.25
N ASP A 227 6.08 -17.55 9.25
CA ASP A 227 5.15 -17.70 10.36
C ASP A 227 3.69 -17.54 9.86
N ASP A 228 2.71 -17.80 10.72
CA ASP A 228 1.30 -17.59 10.41
C ASP A 228 1.02 -16.08 10.25
N CYS A 229 1.06 -15.63 8.99
CA CYS A 229 0.90 -14.24 8.61
C CYS A 229 -0.39 -14.06 7.82
N LYS A 230 -1.01 -12.89 7.97
CA LYS A 230 -2.24 -12.53 7.27
C LYS A 230 -2.04 -11.28 6.46
N VAL A 231 -2.53 -11.31 5.22
CA VAL A 231 -2.59 -10.12 4.36
C VAL A 231 -3.63 -9.18 4.95
N LEU A 232 -3.38 -7.86 4.93
CA LEU A 232 -4.42 -6.90 5.24
C LEU A 232 -5.57 -7.03 4.22
N GLU A 233 -6.80 -7.11 4.72
CA GLU A 233 -7.99 -7.36 3.90
C GLU A 233 -8.14 -6.34 2.78
N GLU A 234 -7.98 -5.05 3.08
CA GLU A 234 -8.13 -3.96 2.11
C GLU A 234 -7.10 -4.07 0.98
N TYR A 235 -5.87 -4.49 1.29
CA TYR A 235 -4.86 -4.75 0.27
C TYR A 235 -5.27 -5.91 -0.64
N TYR A 236 -5.78 -7.00 -0.06
CA TYR A 236 -6.23 -8.17 -0.82
C TYR A 236 -7.44 -7.83 -1.72
N GLN A 237 -8.45 -7.16 -1.17
CA GLN A 237 -9.65 -6.75 -1.89
C GLN A 237 -9.34 -5.89 -3.11
N ASN A 238 -8.43 -4.93 -2.96
CA ASN A 238 -8.09 -4.01 -4.04
C ASN A 238 -7.13 -4.62 -5.06
N ALA A 239 -6.07 -5.30 -4.59
CA ALA A 239 -5.02 -5.79 -5.46
C ALA A 239 -5.40 -7.08 -6.20
N ILE A 240 -6.27 -7.91 -5.61
CA ILE A 240 -6.64 -9.24 -6.15
C ILE A 240 -8.08 -9.28 -6.63
N LEU A 241 -9.03 -8.83 -5.80
CA LEU A 241 -10.46 -8.95 -6.13
C LEU A 241 -10.97 -7.80 -7.01
N GLY A 242 -10.19 -6.73 -7.17
CA GLY A 242 -10.58 -5.55 -7.94
C GLY A 242 -11.73 -4.76 -7.30
N ASN A 243 -11.95 -4.98 -6.01
CA ASN A 243 -12.93 -4.22 -5.24
C ASN A 243 -12.33 -2.87 -4.85
N TRP A 244 -13.19 -1.87 -4.67
CA TRP A 244 -12.77 -0.53 -4.24
C TRP A 244 -13.05 -0.39 -2.75
N THR A 245 -12.11 -0.86 -1.93
CA THR A 245 -12.21 -0.79 -0.46
C THR A 245 -11.15 0.15 0.10
N PHE A 246 -11.55 1.03 1.03
CA PHE A 246 -10.66 2.01 1.61
C PHE A 246 -10.66 1.85 3.13
N SER A 247 -9.48 1.65 3.70
CA SER A 247 -9.22 1.94 5.10
C SER A 247 -8.27 3.12 5.16
N TYR A 248 -8.55 4.06 6.06
CA TYR A 248 -7.74 5.25 6.21
C TYR A 248 -6.83 5.05 7.42
N SER A 249 -5.52 5.26 7.24
CA SER A 249 -4.61 5.36 8.38
C SER A 249 -4.89 6.63 9.18
N LEU A 250 -4.39 6.68 10.41
CA LEU A 250 -4.41 7.92 11.19
C LEU A 250 -3.69 9.08 10.49
N PHE A 251 -2.72 8.80 9.61
CA PHE A 251 -2.04 9.84 8.85
C PHE A 251 -2.96 10.47 7.81
N SER A 252 -3.67 9.65 7.02
CA SER A 252 -4.64 10.13 6.04
C SER A 252 -5.83 10.81 6.72
N ALA A 253 -6.29 10.27 7.86
CA ALA A 253 -7.33 10.91 8.66
C ALA A 253 -6.89 12.28 9.21
N PHE A 254 -5.65 12.42 9.67
CA PHE A 254 -5.08 13.71 10.07
C PHE A 254 -5.08 14.72 8.92
N LEU A 255 -4.65 14.31 7.73
CA LEU A 255 -4.65 15.18 6.54
C LEU A 255 -6.08 15.60 6.17
N GLY A 256 -7.03 14.67 6.22
CA GLY A 256 -8.44 14.97 5.98
C GLY A 256 -9.03 15.95 6.99
N GLU A 257 -8.72 15.79 8.28
CA GLU A 257 -9.13 16.73 9.33
C GLU A 257 -8.51 18.12 9.12
N LEU A 258 -7.22 18.18 8.75
CA LEU A 258 -6.50 19.42 8.47
C LEU A 258 -7.10 20.16 7.27
N LYS A 259 -7.39 19.45 6.18
CA LYS A 259 -8.06 20.00 5.00
C LYS A 259 -9.46 20.52 5.36
N CYS A 260 -10.27 19.68 6.03
CA CYS A 260 -11.62 20.03 6.42
C CYS A 260 -11.64 21.28 7.31
N LEU A 261 -10.68 21.41 8.23
CA LEU A 261 -10.47 22.61 9.03
C LEU A 261 -10.17 23.85 8.19
N ASN A 262 -9.31 23.73 7.19
CA ASN A 262 -9.03 24.84 6.26
C ASN A 262 -10.26 25.24 5.46
N ASP A 263 -11.01 24.27 4.94
CA ASP A 263 -12.23 24.51 4.18
C ASP A 263 -13.31 25.17 5.03
N LEU A 264 -13.54 24.68 6.26
CA LEU A 264 -14.42 25.31 7.25
C LEU A 264 -13.96 26.73 7.59
N SER A 265 -12.68 26.92 7.88
CA SER A 265 -12.11 28.23 8.22
C SER A 265 -12.31 29.22 7.07
N LYS A 266 -12.05 28.79 5.84
CA LYS A 266 -12.26 29.59 4.63
C LYS A 266 -13.74 29.89 4.42
N HIS A 267 -14.63 28.94 4.67
CA HIS A 267 -16.06 29.13 4.58
C HIS A 267 -16.56 30.21 5.57
N ILE A 268 -16.17 30.08 6.84
CA ILE A 268 -16.62 30.91 7.97
C ILE A 268 -15.97 32.30 7.97
N PHE A 269 -14.64 32.33 7.87
CA PHE A 269 -13.80 33.52 8.11
C PHE A 269 -13.18 34.10 6.83
N LYS A 270 -13.33 33.43 5.68
CA LYS A 270 -12.70 33.81 4.39
C LYS A 270 -11.18 33.79 4.41
N ILE A 271 -10.60 33.02 5.34
CA ILE A 271 -9.16 32.83 5.49
C ILE A 271 -8.87 31.43 6.02
N ASN A 272 -7.81 30.78 5.53
CA ASN A 272 -7.42 29.46 6.01
C ASN A 272 -6.76 29.57 7.40
N LEU A 273 -7.02 28.58 8.26
CA LEU A 273 -6.38 28.48 9.58
C LEU A 273 -4.92 28.02 9.46
N PHE A 274 -4.66 27.11 8.52
CA PHE A 274 -3.33 26.61 8.16
C PHE A 274 -2.96 27.07 6.75
N HIS A 275 -1.67 27.19 6.45
CA HIS A 275 -1.18 27.64 5.14
C HIS A 275 -1.35 26.56 4.07
N GLU A 276 -1.01 25.31 4.38
CA GLU A 276 -1.00 24.15 3.48
C GLU A 276 -1.89 23.03 4.02
N SER A 277 -2.51 22.25 3.12
CA SER A 277 -3.28 21.04 3.47
C SER A 277 -2.53 19.72 3.23
N PHE A 278 -1.35 19.75 2.59
CA PHE A 278 -0.49 18.59 2.29
C PHE A 278 -1.20 17.42 1.58
N GLU A 279 -2.15 17.73 0.70
CA GLU A 279 -2.86 16.74 -0.11
C GLU A 279 -1.99 16.24 -1.28
N ASP A 280 -2.34 15.07 -1.80
CA ASP A 280 -1.70 14.44 -2.97
C ASP A 280 -0.16 14.37 -2.82
N GLU A 281 0.58 14.77 -3.86
CA GLU A 281 2.04 14.75 -3.92
C GLU A 281 2.73 15.68 -2.91
N LYS A 282 1.98 16.49 -2.17
CA LYS A 282 2.53 17.40 -1.14
C LYS A 282 2.70 16.73 0.21
N ARG A 283 2.23 15.50 0.39
CA ARG A 283 2.43 14.75 1.64
C ARG A 283 3.93 14.53 1.87
N PRO A 284 4.50 15.01 3.00
CA PRO A 284 5.90 14.75 3.30
C PRO A 284 6.18 13.25 3.44
N SER A 285 7.29 12.77 2.88
CA SER A 285 7.68 11.35 2.90
C SER A 285 7.76 10.78 4.32
N GLU A 286 8.26 11.57 5.27
CA GLU A 286 8.44 11.20 6.67
C GLU A 286 7.12 11.20 7.46
N PHE A 287 6.03 11.70 6.88
CA PHE A 287 4.70 11.64 7.45
C PHE A 287 4.01 10.30 7.11
N THR A 288 4.67 9.22 7.52
CA THR A 288 4.20 7.83 7.40
C THR A 288 4.77 7.01 8.56
N PHE A 289 4.39 5.74 8.68
CA PHE A 289 5.00 4.89 9.71
C PHE A 289 6.47 4.56 9.40
N PHE A 290 7.25 4.24 10.43
CA PHE A 290 8.64 3.85 10.23
C PHE A 290 8.77 2.42 9.70
N PHE A 291 9.55 2.25 8.64
CA PHE A 291 10.02 0.94 8.17
C PHE A 291 11.14 0.37 9.06
N ILE A 292 11.92 1.24 9.71
CA ILE A 292 12.91 0.88 10.73
C ILE A 292 12.69 1.80 11.94
N PRO A 293 12.41 1.26 13.13
CA PRO A 293 12.16 2.07 14.32
C PRO A 293 13.48 2.56 14.93
N THR A 294 14.03 3.63 14.34
CA THR A 294 15.23 4.31 14.85
C THR A 294 14.88 5.66 15.46
N LEU A 295 15.71 6.10 16.41
CA LEU A 295 15.53 7.41 17.03
C LEU A 295 15.60 8.56 16.00
N LYS A 296 16.45 8.42 14.96
CA LYS A 296 16.49 9.36 13.84
C LYS A 296 15.13 9.46 13.14
N ASN A 297 14.57 8.33 12.70
CA ASN A 297 13.28 8.31 11.99
C ASN A 297 12.15 8.88 12.85
N TYR A 298 12.16 8.59 14.16
CA TYR A 298 11.22 9.17 15.09
C TYR A 298 11.32 10.70 15.17
N HIS A 299 12.54 11.24 15.26
CA HIS A 299 12.75 12.69 15.29
C HIS A 299 12.42 13.38 13.96
N ASP A 300 12.70 12.74 12.83
CA ASP A 300 12.32 13.24 11.51
C ASP A 300 10.79 13.36 11.40
N PHE A 301 10.05 12.35 11.85
CA PHE A 301 8.59 12.40 11.93
C PHE A 301 8.07 13.51 12.87
N ILE A 302 8.62 13.62 14.08
CA ILE A 302 8.22 14.68 15.03
C ILE A 302 8.47 16.07 14.45
N HIS A 303 9.60 16.27 13.77
CA HIS A 303 9.94 17.54 13.14
C HIS A 303 8.98 17.89 12.02
N VAL A 304 8.66 16.93 11.14
CA VAL A 304 7.65 17.10 10.08
C VAL A 304 6.27 17.38 10.67
N LEU A 305 5.87 16.65 11.71
CA LEU A 305 4.59 16.85 12.37
C LEU A 305 4.45 18.24 13.01
N ASP A 306 5.50 18.73 13.68
CA ASP A 306 5.52 20.10 14.22
C ASP A 306 5.40 21.14 13.10
N LYS A 307 6.07 20.92 11.95
CA LYS A 307 5.94 21.80 10.79
C LYS A 307 4.52 21.83 10.26
N MET A 308 3.89 20.66 10.09
CA MET A 308 2.52 20.53 9.57
C MET A 308 1.46 21.13 10.50
N ILE A 309 1.78 21.28 11.79
CA ILE A 309 0.88 21.86 12.80
C ILE A 309 1.30 23.29 13.16
N SER A 310 2.38 23.45 13.95
CA SER A 310 2.68 24.72 14.61
C SER A 310 3.24 25.76 13.64
N GLU A 311 4.12 25.36 12.73
CA GLU A 311 4.68 26.28 11.72
C GLU A 311 3.70 26.56 10.58
N ASN A 312 2.76 25.64 10.33
CA ASN A 312 1.75 25.76 9.28
C ASN A 312 0.56 26.65 9.69
N ILE A 313 0.36 26.97 10.97
CA ILE A 313 -0.71 27.89 11.39
C ILE A 313 -0.53 29.27 10.78
N ASN A 314 -1.56 29.75 10.10
CA ASN A 314 -1.59 31.05 9.46
C ASN A 314 -1.75 32.18 10.47
N LYS A 315 -0.64 32.85 10.83
CA LYS A 315 -0.66 33.96 11.79
C LYS A 315 -1.61 35.11 11.38
N SER A 316 -1.81 35.33 10.08
CA SER A 316 -2.73 36.36 9.59
C SER A 316 -4.20 36.06 9.89
N PHE A 317 -4.55 34.80 10.16
CA PHE A 317 -5.87 34.40 10.63
C PHE A 317 -6.26 35.16 11.91
N PHE A 318 -5.32 35.42 12.82
CA PHE A 318 -5.60 36.05 14.12
C PHE A 318 -5.61 37.58 14.09
N LYS A 319 -5.26 38.19 12.95
CA LYS A 319 -5.22 39.65 12.83
C LYS A 319 -6.61 40.24 13.10
N ASN A 320 -6.65 41.27 13.93
CA ASN A 320 -7.89 41.93 14.41
C ASN A 320 -8.81 41.04 15.28
N LYS A 321 -8.34 39.86 15.72
CA LYS A 321 -9.08 38.96 16.63
C LYS A 321 -8.45 38.92 18.02
N ILE A 322 -7.12 38.91 18.09
CA ILE A 322 -6.31 38.95 19.32
C ILE A 322 -5.00 39.72 19.07
N GLU A 323 -4.33 40.13 20.15
CA GLU A 323 -3.01 40.76 20.06
C GLU A 323 -1.93 39.76 19.64
N LEU A 324 -1.15 40.12 18.62
CA LEU A 324 -0.16 39.22 18.01
C LEU A 324 1.21 39.23 18.72
N PHE A 325 1.39 40.11 19.69
CA PHE A 325 2.63 40.34 20.42
C PHE A 325 2.34 40.56 21.90
N THR A 326 3.37 40.40 22.72
CA THR A 326 3.40 40.84 24.11
C THR A 326 4.37 42.01 24.23
N LEU A 327 4.03 42.97 25.09
CA LEU A 327 4.94 44.03 25.50
C LEU A 327 5.50 43.65 26.86
N THR A 328 6.81 43.47 26.93
CA THR A 328 7.55 43.28 28.19
C THR A 328 8.43 44.49 28.41
N GLU A 329 8.43 45.01 29.64
CA GLU A 329 9.30 46.11 30.02
C GLU A 329 10.60 45.53 30.59
N GLU A 330 11.72 45.77 29.91
CA GLU A 330 13.05 45.46 30.42
C GLU A 330 13.88 46.76 30.44
N ASN A 331 14.36 47.15 31.62
CA ASN A 331 15.19 48.35 31.83
C ASN A 331 14.56 49.67 31.29
N GLY A 332 13.24 49.84 31.42
CA GLY A 332 12.53 51.04 30.96
C GLY A 332 12.31 51.09 29.44
N ILE A 333 12.64 50.02 28.71
CA ILE A 333 12.38 49.87 27.28
C ILE A 333 11.29 48.82 27.08
N ASN A 334 10.25 49.19 26.34
CA ASN A 334 9.20 48.25 25.92
C ASN A 334 9.73 47.35 24.79
N ILE A 335 9.96 46.08 25.09
CA ILE A 335 10.34 45.05 24.12
C ILE A 335 9.06 44.43 23.56
N LYS A 336 8.95 44.45 22.23
CA LYS A 336 7.84 43.83 21.50
C LYS A 336 8.23 42.41 21.09
N GLU A 337 7.68 41.42 21.79
CA GLU A 337 7.92 40.01 21.49
C GLU A 337 6.73 39.40 20.75
N ASN A 338 6.98 38.75 19.61
CA ASN A 338 5.94 38.09 18.84
C ASN A 338 5.44 36.82 19.57
N LYS A 339 4.12 36.68 19.73
CA LYS A 339 3.55 35.43 20.24
C LYS A 339 3.73 34.30 19.20
N GLY A 340 4.04 33.11 19.70
CA GLY A 340 4.06 31.88 18.90
C GLY A 340 2.67 31.46 18.44
N THR A 341 2.59 30.74 17.31
CA THR A 341 1.33 30.35 16.66
C THR A 341 0.41 29.48 17.53
N LEU A 342 0.96 28.50 18.27
CA LEU A 342 0.17 27.68 19.20
C LEU A 342 -0.43 28.51 20.36
N ARG A 343 0.30 29.51 20.84
CA ARG A 343 -0.19 30.44 21.87
C ARG A 343 -1.31 31.32 21.33
N LEU A 344 -1.17 31.81 20.09
CA LEU A 344 -2.21 32.57 19.41
C LEU A 344 -3.49 31.73 19.23
N LEU A 345 -3.35 30.47 18.80
CA LEU A 345 -4.47 29.56 18.62
C LEU A 345 -5.20 29.30 19.95
N GLU A 346 -4.47 28.99 21.02
CA GLU A 346 -5.04 28.75 22.35
C GLU A 346 -5.74 30.00 22.92
N GLU A 347 -5.11 31.17 22.84
CA GLU A 347 -5.68 32.43 23.31
C GLU A 347 -6.96 32.79 22.54
N TRP A 348 -6.95 32.63 21.22
CA TRP A 348 -8.12 32.89 20.39
C TRP A 348 -9.25 31.90 20.66
N LEU A 349 -8.97 30.60 20.76
CA LEU A 349 -9.99 29.60 21.08
C LEU A 349 -10.62 29.86 22.45
N THR A 350 -9.80 30.25 23.44
CA THR A 350 -10.27 30.58 24.79
C THR A 350 -11.15 31.83 24.79
N SER A 351 -10.92 32.79 23.89
CA SER A 351 -11.72 34.02 23.83
C SER A 351 -13.09 33.82 23.17
N ILE A 352 -13.25 32.80 22.34
CA ILE A 352 -14.51 32.55 21.59
C ILE A 352 -15.28 31.33 22.08
N PHE A 353 -14.64 30.42 22.82
CA PHE A 353 -15.23 29.14 23.20
C PHE A 353 -15.19 28.93 24.72
N ASN A 354 -16.38 28.90 25.33
CA ASN A 354 -16.55 28.51 26.73
C ASN A 354 -16.79 27.00 26.79
N VAL A 355 -15.78 26.26 27.26
CA VAL A 355 -15.90 24.81 27.45
C VAL A 355 -16.85 24.54 28.63
N LYS A 356 -17.90 23.75 28.39
CA LYS A 356 -18.78 23.23 29.45
C LYS A 356 -18.28 21.84 29.86
N GLY A 357 -18.29 21.55 31.17
CA GLY A 357 -17.82 20.27 31.71
C GLY A 357 -16.38 20.32 32.20
N ASP A 358 -15.69 19.17 32.17
CA ASP A 358 -14.31 18.96 32.65
C ASP A 358 -13.23 19.21 31.58
N GLY A 359 -13.63 19.46 30.33
CA GLY A 359 -12.72 19.78 29.23
C GLY A 359 -12.09 21.16 29.32
N SER A 360 -11.01 21.38 28.57
CA SER A 360 -10.40 22.71 28.42
C SER A 360 -9.78 22.91 27.03
N VAL A 361 -9.73 24.16 26.56
CA VAL A 361 -9.00 24.53 25.33
C VAL A 361 -7.53 24.14 25.43
N ALA A 362 -6.93 24.28 26.63
CA ALA A 362 -5.58 23.82 26.90
C ALA A 362 -5.39 22.32 26.62
N GLY A 363 -6.41 21.50 26.90
CA GLY A 363 -6.42 20.06 26.59
C GLY A 363 -6.34 19.76 25.10
N ILE A 364 -7.02 20.54 24.26
CA ILE A 364 -6.98 20.43 22.79
C ILE A 364 -5.60 20.79 22.24
N ILE A 365 -4.97 21.85 22.79
CA ILE A 365 -3.69 22.35 22.27
C ILE A 365 -2.49 21.59 22.85
N LYS A 366 -2.65 20.89 23.97
CA LYS A 366 -1.58 20.17 24.67
C LYS A 366 -0.85 19.17 23.76
N PRO A 367 -1.51 18.32 22.95
CA PRO A 367 -0.79 17.42 22.04
C PRO A 367 0.13 18.14 21.05
N PHE A 368 -0.29 19.30 20.52
CA PHE A 368 0.56 20.10 19.63
C PHE A 368 1.78 20.68 20.38
N LYS A 369 1.59 21.15 21.61
CA LYS A 369 2.68 21.62 22.48
C LYS A 369 3.66 20.49 22.83
N ASN A 370 3.17 19.27 23.02
CA ASN A 370 4.02 18.11 23.29
C ASN A 370 4.93 17.80 22.09
N VAL A 371 4.38 17.79 20.87
CA VAL A 371 5.17 17.62 19.64
C VAL A 371 6.25 18.71 19.51
N ARG A 372 5.88 19.99 19.74
CA ARG A 372 6.81 21.13 19.74
C ARG A 372 7.96 20.93 20.75
N SER A 373 7.63 20.53 21.97
CA SER A 373 8.61 20.27 23.05
C SER A 373 9.55 19.12 22.69
N GLU A 374 9.00 18.04 22.13
CA GLU A 374 9.77 16.88 21.73
C GLU A 374 10.74 17.19 20.59
N ARG A 375 10.31 18.01 19.61
CA ARG A 375 11.20 18.51 18.54
C ARG A 375 12.39 19.31 19.07
N GLN A 376 12.23 20.02 20.18
CA GLN A 376 13.32 20.82 20.77
C GLN A 376 14.35 19.94 21.49
N THR A 377 14.00 18.72 21.89
CA THR A 377 14.87 17.84 22.68
C THR A 377 16.16 17.40 21.93
N PRO A 378 16.14 17.02 20.65
CA PRO A 378 17.35 16.69 19.86
C PRO A 378 18.26 17.87 19.58
N ALA A 379 17.71 19.08 19.41
CA ALA A 379 18.48 20.28 19.07
C ALA A 379 19.52 20.67 20.14
N HIS A 380 19.40 20.11 21.35
CA HIS A 380 20.23 20.44 22.50
C HIS A 380 21.26 19.36 22.88
N LYS A 381 21.24 18.15 22.27
CA LYS A 381 22.22 17.07 22.53
C LYS A 381 22.39 16.17 21.30
N VAL A 382 23.63 15.93 20.87
CA VAL A 382 23.94 14.86 19.90
C VAL A 382 23.60 13.52 20.57
N LYS A 383 22.52 12.88 20.12
CA LYS A 383 22.11 11.55 20.58
C LYS A 383 22.57 10.49 19.58
N GLU A 384 22.99 9.34 20.10
CA GLU A 384 23.26 8.15 19.29
C GLU A 384 21.98 7.66 18.60
N ASN A 385 22.09 7.23 17.34
CA ASN A 385 20.95 6.70 16.60
C ASN A 385 20.69 5.25 17.00
N VAL A 386 19.73 5.03 17.90
CA VAL A 386 19.41 3.72 18.46
C VAL A 386 18.19 3.10 17.77
N TYR A 387 18.22 1.79 17.55
CA TYR A 387 17.07 0.99 17.15
C TYR A 387 16.25 0.59 18.38
N ASP A 388 14.96 0.90 18.38
CA ASP A 388 14.05 0.59 19.48
C ASP A 388 12.61 0.43 18.98
N LYS A 389 12.06 -0.79 19.05
CA LYS A 389 10.70 -1.10 18.61
C LYS A 389 9.62 -0.30 19.33
N THR A 390 9.85 0.14 20.58
CA THR A 390 8.88 0.95 21.34
C THR A 390 8.60 2.31 20.69
N LEU A 391 9.48 2.77 19.78
CA LEU A 391 9.25 3.99 18.98
C LEU A 391 8.04 3.87 18.05
N ILE A 392 7.65 2.65 17.67
CA ILE A 392 6.43 2.42 16.88
C ILE A 392 5.20 2.79 17.70
N ASP A 393 5.10 2.28 18.92
CA ASP A 393 3.97 2.57 19.82
C ASP A 393 3.93 4.05 20.16
N LYS A 394 5.10 4.64 20.40
CA LYS A 394 5.23 6.07 20.64
C LYS A 394 4.74 6.90 19.46
N GLN A 395 5.08 6.53 18.22
CA GLN A 395 4.55 7.19 17.01
C GLN A 395 3.04 7.10 16.95
N LYS A 396 2.48 5.90 17.16
CA LYS A 396 1.03 5.65 17.14
C LYS A 396 0.31 6.50 18.19
N GLU A 397 0.85 6.59 19.40
CA GLU A 397 0.32 7.44 20.46
C GLU A 397 0.37 8.93 20.07
N THR A 398 1.53 9.40 19.58
CA THR A 398 1.70 10.81 19.17
C THR A 398 0.71 11.20 18.07
N ILE A 399 0.63 10.41 16.98
CA ILE A 399 -0.27 10.74 15.86
C ILE A 399 -1.74 10.65 16.27
N SER A 400 -2.11 9.67 17.10
CA SER A 400 -3.47 9.55 17.64
C SER A 400 -3.88 10.77 18.47
N ASN A 401 -3.01 11.22 19.38
CA ASN A 401 -3.26 12.40 20.21
C ASN A 401 -3.42 13.68 19.39
N VAL A 402 -2.58 13.84 18.37
CA VAL A 402 -2.64 14.98 17.45
C VAL A 402 -3.89 14.93 16.57
N TYR A 403 -4.20 13.77 15.99
CA TYR A 403 -5.42 13.55 15.21
C TYR A 403 -6.68 13.90 16.02
N ASN A 404 -6.78 13.41 17.26
CA ASN A 404 -7.88 13.72 18.15
C ASN A 404 -8.01 15.22 18.43
N SER A 405 -6.88 15.93 18.53
CA SER A 405 -6.87 17.39 18.69
C SER A 405 -7.38 18.11 17.45
N MET A 406 -6.96 17.67 16.25
CA MET A 406 -7.46 18.21 14.97
C MET A 406 -8.96 17.97 14.81
N ARG A 407 -9.45 16.76 15.11
CA ARG A 407 -10.88 16.45 15.09
C ARG A 407 -11.67 17.31 16.07
N GLN A 408 -11.15 17.53 17.29
CA GLN A 408 -11.79 18.43 18.25
C GLN A 408 -11.83 19.88 17.75
N LEU A 409 -10.76 20.36 17.11
CA LEU A 409 -10.77 21.67 16.45
C LEU A 409 -11.82 21.74 15.34
N ARG A 410 -11.93 20.71 14.48
CA ARG A 410 -12.95 20.66 13.43
C ARG A 410 -14.34 20.76 14.03
N ASN A 411 -14.61 20.01 15.08
CA ASN A 411 -15.89 20.03 15.79
C ASN A 411 -16.20 21.42 16.36
N ILE A 412 -15.20 22.15 16.89
CA ILE A 412 -15.42 23.53 17.35
C ILE A 412 -15.81 24.44 16.17
N PHE A 413 -15.14 24.30 15.02
CA PHE A 413 -15.42 25.11 13.84
C PHE A 413 -16.80 24.79 13.24
N SER A 414 -17.23 23.52 13.26
CA SER A 414 -18.54 23.11 12.74
C SER A 414 -19.71 23.62 13.59
N LEU A 415 -19.49 23.92 14.88
CA LEU A 415 -20.49 24.55 15.75
C LEU A 415 -20.71 26.04 15.44
N HIS A 416 -19.86 26.66 14.61
CA HIS A 416 -19.99 28.06 14.26
C HIS A 416 -21.30 28.31 13.47
N PRO A 417 -22.08 29.37 13.74
CA PRO A 417 -23.37 29.60 13.05
C PRO A 417 -23.29 29.69 11.52
N LYS A 418 -22.14 30.14 10.99
CA LYS A 418 -21.86 30.21 9.55
C LYS A 418 -21.38 28.88 8.94
N ALA A 419 -21.24 27.81 9.71
CA ALA A 419 -20.84 26.49 9.22
C ALA A 419 -22.05 25.59 8.88
N LYS A 420 -23.29 26.07 9.10
CA LYS A 420 -24.51 25.27 8.94
C LYS A 420 -24.68 24.64 7.55
N ASP A 421 -24.23 25.35 6.52
CA ASP A 421 -24.34 24.92 5.12
C ASP A 421 -23.08 24.19 4.63
N PHE A 422 -22.12 23.91 5.53
CA PHE A 422 -20.90 23.18 5.19
C PHE A 422 -21.11 21.69 5.48
N GLU A 423 -20.96 20.87 4.44
CA GLU A 423 -21.02 19.42 4.56
C GLU A 423 -19.64 18.86 4.90
N ILE A 424 -19.54 18.16 6.03
CA ILE A 424 -18.31 17.49 6.44
C ILE A 424 -18.21 16.18 5.63
N PRO A 425 -17.05 15.85 5.04
CA PRO A 425 -16.87 14.60 4.33
C PRO A 425 -17.23 13.38 5.18
N ASP A 426 -18.16 12.55 4.69
CA ASP A 426 -18.71 11.40 5.43
C ASP A 426 -17.64 10.45 5.96
N TRP A 427 -16.57 10.22 5.19
CA TRP A 427 -15.48 9.33 5.58
C TRP A 427 -14.70 9.81 6.82
N LEU A 428 -14.74 11.11 7.16
CA LEU A 428 -14.15 11.62 8.41
C LEU A 428 -15.03 11.33 9.63
N GLU A 429 -16.33 11.12 9.43
CA GLU A 429 -17.27 10.83 10.52
C GLU A 429 -17.53 9.33 10.68
N ASN A 430 -17.71 8.64 9.55
CA ASN A 430 -18.17 7.26 9.47
C ASN A 430 -17.14 6.31 8.84
N GLY A 431 -16.00 6.82 8.36
CA GLY A 431 -14.96 6.00 7.75
C GLY A 431 -14.26 5.06 8.75
N LYS A 432 -13.87 3.88 8.28
CA LYS A 432 -13.12 2.91 9.07
C LYS A 432 -11.66 3.38 9.19
N LEU A 433 -11.31 3.84 10.38
CA LEU A 433 -9.94 4.19 10.74
C LEU A 433 -9.18 2.97 11.24
N THR A 434 -7.99 2.75 10.70
CA THR A 434 -7.13 1.64 11.12
C THR A 434 -5.83 2.20 11.73
N ASN A 435 -5.47 1.70 12.90
CA ASN A 435 -4.18 1.95 13.55
C ASN A 435 -3.07 1.13 12.89
N LEU A 436 -2.83 1.39 11.60
CA LEU A 436 -1.78 0.75 10.80
C LEU A 436 -0.39 1.05 11.40
#